data_AF-K9V581-F1
#
_entry.id   AF-K9V581-F1
#
_cell.length_a   1.000
_cell.length_b   1.000
_cell.length_c   1.000
_cell.angle_alpha   90.00
_cell.angle_beta   90.00
_cell.angle_gamma   90.00
#
_symmetry.space_group_name_H-M   'P 1'
#
loop_
_entity.id
_entity.type
_entity.pdbx_description
1 polymer ?
#
loop_
_entity_poly.entity_id
_entity_poly.type
_entity_poly.pdbx_seq_one_letter_code
_entity_poly.pdbx_strand_id
1 'polypeptide(L)'
;MIGTIEKKNLNDIATWMTSVQETGLPDILKGVFFMDGNPLPDTCITMYNVEWDSQNLSLFIPVYGSVQWTFHNSIPGWFLLLGAKISQFGYKMQFEDATLKHAQIIPFFFGLQIPKWIFDLTMDQIGDANNGDTWKRKNLWFGGSIRIAEYTLRRVVNADGSYTPAFIDMLNKAPNECLIIARN
;
A
#
# COMPACT_ATOMS: atom_id res chain seq x y z
N MET A 1 -15.31 -6.65 13.34
CA MET A 1 -16.35 -7.14 12.42
C MET A 1 -15.73 -7.42 11.07
N ILE A 2 -16.14 -8.50 10.40
CA ILE A 2 -15.60 -8.93 9.12
C ILE A 2 -16.20 -8.03 8.03
N GLY A 3 -15.41 -7.15 7.41
CA GLY A 3 -15.88 -6.35 6.28
C GLY A 3 -16.28 -7.24 5.09
N THR A 4 -17.40 -6.89 4.44
CA THR A 4 -17.88 -7.56 3.23
C THR A 4 -16.92 -7.31 2.07
N ILE A 5 -16.73 -8.29 1.19
CA ILE A 5 -15.90 -8.12 -0.02
C ILE A 5 -16.79 -7.55 -1.13
N GLU A 6 -16.37 -6.43 -1.70
CA GLU A 6 -17.09 -5.74 -2.77
C GLU A 6 -16.24 -5.67 -4.04
N LYS A 7 -16.92 -5.48 -5.16
CA LYS A 7 -16.29 -5.10 -6.43
C LYS A 7 -16.37 -3.59 -6.60
N LYS A 8 -15.28 -2.97 -7.03
CA LYS A 8 -15.20 -1.54 -7.37
C LYS A 8 -14.47 -1.33 -8.68
N ASN A 9 -14.68 -0.16 -9.27
CA ASN A 9 -14.01 0.26 -10.48
C ASN A 9 -12.79 1.13 -10.13
N LEU A 10 -11.67 0.98 -10.84
CA LEU A 10 -10.50 1.82 -10.61
C LEU A 10 -10.67 3.22 -11.24
N ASN A 11 -11.55 3.39 -12.24
CA ASN A 11 -11.79 4.69 -12.87
C ASN A 11 -12.38 5.74 -11.90
N ASP A 12 -13.04 5.31 -10.82
CA ASP A 12 -13.63 6.18 -9.81
C ASP A 12 -12.98 6.02 -8.43
N ILE A 13 -11.74 5.51 -8.36
CA ILE A 13 -11.03 5.19 -7.12
C ILE A 13 -10.96 6.35 -6.11
N ALA A 14 -10.91 7.60 -6.61
CA ALA A 14 -10.91 8.79 -5.77
C ALA A 14 -12.22 9.00 -4.98
N THR A 15 -13.33 8.36 -5.38
CA THR A 15 -14.63 8.52 -4.74
C THR A 15 -14.82 7.62 -3.52
N TRP A 16 -14.10 6.49 -3.46
CA TRP A 16 -14.28 5.49 -2.42
C TRP A 16 -13.02 5.22 -1.60
N MET A 17 -11.81 5.37 -2.16
CA MET A 17 -10.54 5.17 -1.44
C MET A 17 -10.07 6.46 -0.74
N THR A 18 -10.97 7.00 0.09
CA THR A 18 -10.84 8.34 0.71
C THR A 18 -10.46 8.28 2.19
N SER A 19 -9.96 9.39 2.72
CA SER A 19 -9.89 9.59 4.17
C SER A 19 -11.29 9.78 4.75
N VAL A 20 -11.61 9.08 5.83
CA VAL A 20 -12.87 9.26 6.59
C VAL A 20 -12.63 9.79 8.00
N GLN A 21 -11.37 9.83 8.44
CA GLN A 21 -10.97 10.34 9.74
C GLN A 21 -9.57 10.94 9.67
N GLU A 22 -9.30 11.92 10.52
CA GLU A 22 -7.95 12.44 10.72
C GLU A 22 -7.14 11.43 11.55
N THR A 23 -5.97 11.04 11.05
CA THR A 23 -5.08 10.06 11.72
C THR A 23 -3.68 10.60 11.99
N GLY A 24 -3.47 11.91 11.79
CA GLY A 24 -2.16 12.54 11.88
C GLY A 24 -1.20 12.16 10.75
N LEU A 25 -1.69 11.48 9.69
CA LEU A 25 -0.88 11.05 8.56
C LEU A 25 -0.17 12.25 7.88
N PRO A 26 1.16 12.19 7.66
CA PRO A 26 1.88 13.21 6.91
C PRO A 26 1.37 13.38 5.48
N ASP A 27 1.36 14.62 4.97
CA ASP A 27 0.82 14.92 3.63
C ASP A 27 1.54 14.17 2.50
N ILE A 28 2.83 13.87 2.69
CA ILE A 28 3.64 13.09 1.74
C ILE A 28 3.15 11.64 1.59
N LEU A 29 2.38 11.13 2.55
CA LEU A 29 1.80 9.78 2.55
C LEU A 29 0.29 9.78 2.25
N LYS A 30 -0.35 10.95 2.16
CA LYS A 30 -1.76 11.07 1.81
C LYS A 30 -1.96 10.81 0.31
N GLY A 31 -2.95 10.01 -0.02
CA GLY A 31 -3.36 9.73 -1.40
C GLY A 31 -3.60 8.26 -1.64
N VAL A 32 -3.74 7.91 -2.92
CA VAL A 32 -3.79 6.53 -3.40
C VAL A 32 -2.56 6.28 -4.25
N PHE A 33 -1.90 5.15 -4.02
CA PHE A 33 -0.66 4.76 -4.68
C PHE A 33 -0.86 3.49 -5.49
N PHE A 34 -0.49 3.53 -6.77
CA PHE A 34 -0.40 2.38 -7.66
C PHE A 34 0.96 1.67 -7.47
N MET A 35 0.93 0.35 -7.32
CA MET A 35 2.10 -0.52 -7.19
C MET A 35 2.61 -0.97 -8.57
N ASP A 36 3.21 -0.04 -9.32
CA ASP A 36 3.69 -0.24 -10.70
C ASP A 36 4.82 -1.28 -10.75
N GLY A 37 4.55 -2.41 -11.41
CA GLY A 37 5.46 -3.56 -11.50
C GLY A 37 5.32 -4.59 -10.38
N ASN A 38 4.33 -4.47 -9.48
CA ASN A 38 4.05 -5.49 -8.48
C ASN A 38 3.59 -6.80 -9.15
N PRO A 39 4.25 -7.95 -8.89
CA PRO A 39 3.89 -9.21 -9.52
C PRO A 39 2.69 -9.91 -8.87
N LEU A 40 2.24 -9.43 -7.70
CA LEU A 40 1.09 -9.98 -6.99
C LEU A 40 -0.23 -9.41 -7.53
N PRO A 41 -1.35 -10.13 -7.40
CA PRO A 41 -2.66 -9.73 -7.93
C PRO A 41 -3.34 -8.64 -7.09
N ASP A 42 -2.63 -7.56 -6.80
CA ASP A 42 -3.04 -6.37 -6.08
C ASP A 42 -2.42 -5.11 -6.71
N THR A 43 -3.18 -4.01 -6.71
CA THR A 43 -2.91 -2.89 -7.61
C THR A 43 -2.59 -1.60 -6.87
N CYS A 44 -3.46 -1.20 -5.96
CA CYS A 44 -3.41 0.08 -5.27
C CYS A 44 -3.48 -0.10 -3.76
N ILE A 45 -2.79 0.80 -3.08
CA ILE A 45 -2.76 0.96 -1.62
C ILE A 45 -3.02 2.43 -1.27
N THR A 46 -3.69 2.66 -0.15
CA THR A 46 -3.68 3.96 0.52
C THR A 46 -3.09 3.81 1.92
N MET A 47 -2.69 4.91 2.53
CA MET A 47 -2.33 5.00 3.95
C MET A 47 -3.40 5.77 4.74
N TYR A 48 -4.54 6.11 4.13
CA TYR A 48 -5.66 6.69 4.86
C TYR A 48 -6.19 5.74 5.93
N ASN A 49 -6.81 6.33 6.96
CA ASN A 49 -7.54 5.62 8.01
C ASN A 49 -6.69 4.68 8.86
N VAL A 50 -5.36 4.76 8.76
CA VAL A 50 -4.41 4.13 9.70
C VAL A 50 -3.73 5.20 10.54
N GLU A 51 -3.54 4.89 11.83
CA GLU A 51 -2.93 5.79 12.79
C GLU A 51 -1.45 6.04 12.48
N TRP A 52 -1.06 7.31 12.49
CA TRP A 52 0.33 7.73 12.43
C TRP A 52 0.92 7.84 13.83
N ASP A 53 1.98 7.08 14.08
CA ASP A 53 2.80 7.23 15.27
C ASP A 53 3.91 8.24 15.00
N SER A 54 3.68 9.50 15.39
CA SER A 54 4.65 10.58 15.19
C SER A 54 5.88 10.47 16.09
N GLN A 55 5.82 9.72 17.20
CA GLN A 55 6.96 9.54 18.10
C GLN A 55 7.94 8.54 17.51
N ASN A 56 7.43 7.46 16.93
CA ASN A 56 8.24 6.45 16.28
C ASN A 56 8.36 6.65 14.77
N LEU A 57 7.74 7.68 14.16
CA LEU A 57 7.72 7.90 12.71
C LEU A 57 7.29 6.65 11.94
N SER A 58 6.14 6.09 12.32
CA SER A 58 5.68 4.82 11.75
C SER A 58 4.17 4.71 11.66
N LEU A 59 3.72 3.77 10.84
CA LEU A 59 2.33 3.37 10.75
C LEU A 59 2.23 1.87 10.48
N PHE A 60 1.09 1.26 10.81
CA PHE A 60 0.80 -0.12 10.50
C PHE A 60 -0.36 -0.20 9.52
N ILE A 61 -0.13 -0.84 8.36
CA ILE A 61 -1.13 -1.02 7.32
C ILE A 61 -1.56 -2.49 7.31
N PRO A 62 -2.79 -2.82 7.74
CA PRO A 62 -3.34 -4.15 7.51
C PRO A 62 -3.66 -4.30 6.02
N VAL A 63 -3.14 -5.35 5.39
CA VAL A 63 -3.48 -5.68 3.99
C VAL A 63 -4.96 -6.06 3.86
N TYR A 64 -5.55 -6.52 4.95
CA TYR A 64 -6.97 -6.82 5.08
C TYR A 64 -7.81 -5.63 5.59
N GLY A 65 -7.27 -4.40 5.58
CA GLY A 65 -7.97 -3.20 6.02
C GLY A 65 -9.13 -2.80 5.09
N SER A 66 -10.20 -2.25 5.66
CA SER A 66 -11.34 -1.75 4.89
C SER A 66 -10.91 -0.61 3.95
N VAL A 67 -11.08 -0.83 2.65
CA VAL A 67 -10.76 0.13 1.58
C VAL A 67 -9.31 0.61 1.65
N GLN A 68 -8.41 -0.27 2.10
CA GLN A 68 -6.98 0.01 2.23
C GLN A 68 -6.17 -0.47 1.02
N TRP A 69 -6.59 -1.61 0.46
CA TRP A 69 -5.92 -2.34 -0.62
C TRP A 69 -6.95 -2.74 -1.68
N THR A 70 -6.49 -2.83 -2.92
CA THR A 70 -7.26 -3.33 -4.05
C THR A 70 -6.63 -4.60 -4.58
N PHE A 71 -7.45 -5.63 -4.81
CA PHE A 71 -7.04 -6.92 -5.35
C PHE A 71 -7.66 -7.13 -6.72
N HIS A 72 -7.00 -7.85 -7.62
CA HIS A 72 -7.58 -8.14 -8.93
C HIS A 72 -8.86 -8.98 -8.76
N ASN A 73 -9.94 -8.65 -9.49
CA ASN A 73 -11.12 -9.54 -9.54
C ASN A 73 -10.85 -10.79 -10.39
N SER A 74 -10.04 -11.69 -9.84
CA SER A 74 -9.57 -12.94 -10.44
C SER A 74 -9.37 -13.99 -9.35
N ILE A 75 -9.26 -15.27 -9.73
CA ILE A 75 -9.03 -16.36 -8.79
C ILE A 75 -7.78 -16.12 -7.91
N PRO A 76 -6.60 -15.75 -8.46
CA PRO A 76 -5.43 -15.42 -7.64
C PRO A 76 -5.65 -14.22 -6.70
N GLY A 77 -6.37 -13.19 -7.14
CA GLY A 77 -6.68 -12.02 -6.30
C GLY A 77 -7.58 -12.38 -5.11
N TRP A 78 -8.58 -13.24 -5.32
CA TRP A 78 -9.40 -13.80 -4.25
C TRP A 78 -8.57 -14.59 -3.23
N PHE A 79 -7.66 -15.45 -3.70
CA PHE A 79 -6.77 -16.20 -2.80
C PHE A 79 -5.84 -15.28 -2.01
N LEU A 80 -5.28 -14.23 -2.65
CA LEU A 80 -4.44 -13.25 -1.97
C LEU A 80 -5.21 -12.50 -0.88
N LEU A 81 -6.41 -11.99 -1.19
CA LEU A 81 -7.26 -11.27 -0.23
C LEU A 81 -7.62 -12.17 0.96
N LEU A 82 -8.11 -13.39 0.70
CA LEU A 82 -8.49 -14.33 1.75
C LEU A 82 -7.28 -14.76 2.57
N GLY A 83 -6.14 -15.02 1.93
CA GLY A 83 -4.88 -15.35 2.59
C GLY A 83 -4.43 -14.24 3.53
N ALA A 84 -4.42 -12.98 3.07
CA ALA A 84 -4.08 -11.82 3.88
C ALA A 84 -5.01 -11.66 5.09
N LYS A 85 -6.31 -11.92 4.92
CA LYS A 85 -7.30 -11.85 6.00
C LYS A 85 -7.13 -12.98 7.03
N ILE A 86 -6.98 -14.22 6.57
CA ILE A 86 -6.79 -15.39 7.46
C ILE A 86 -5.50 -15.24 8.25
N SER A 87 -4.42 -14.84 7.58
CA SER A 87 -3.12 -14.64 8.23
C SER A 87 -2.98 -13.33 9.00
N GLN A 88 -4.00 -12.46 8.97
CA GLN A 88 -3.94 -11.11 9.51
C GLN A 88 -2.68 -10.36 9.05
N PHE A 89 -2.36 -10.50 7.76
CA PHE A 89 -1.14 -9.98 7.18
C PHE A 89 -1.16 -8.45 7.13
N GLY A 90 -0.05 -7.84 7.49
CA GLY A 90 0.12 -6.39 7.49
C GLY A 90 1.57 -5.97 7.41
N TYR A 91 1.79 -4.69 7.18
CA TYR A 91 3.11 -4.09 7.11
C TYR A 91 3.21 -2.93 8.09
N LYS A 92 4.26 -2.93 8.92
CA LYS A 92 4.70 -1.70 9.59
C LYS A 92 5.64 -0.96 8.64
N MET A 93 5.30 0.28 8.31
CA MET A 93 6.17 1.20 7.61
C MET A 93 6.86 2.08 8.65
N GLN A 94 8.18 1.95 8.75
CA GLN A 94 9.01 2.59 9.76
C GLN A 94 10.01 3.51 9.07
N PHE A 95 9.84 4.82 9.21
CA PHE A 95 10.74 5.80 8.63
C PHE A 95 11.99 5.99 9.49
N GLU A 96 13.12 6.32 8.85
CA GLU A 96 14.39 6.54 9.54
C GLU A 96 14.44 7.89 10.25
N ASP A 97 13.83 8.92 9.66
CA ASP A 97 13.83 10.28 10.17
C ASP A 97 12.61 11.07 9.68
N ALA A 98 12.49 12.32 10.16
CA ALA A 98 11.38 13.21 9.86
C ALA A 98 11.34 13.72 8.40
N THR A 99 12.37 13.44 7.59
CA THR A 99 12.32 13.73 6.14
C THR A 99 11.39 12.76 5.41
N LEU A 100 11.10 11.61 6.03
CA LEU A 100 10.27 10.53 5.51
C LEU A 100 10.79 9.93 4.19
N LYS A 101 12.03 10.19 3.78
CA LYS A 101 12.54 9.74 2.46
C LYS A 101 12.86 8.26 2.38
N HIS A 102 13.18 7.64 3.51
CA HIS A 102 13.53 6.22 3.59
C HIS A 102 12.68 5.55 4.65
N ALA A 103 12.12 4.38 4.30
CA ALA A 103 11.39 3.55 5.22
C ALA A 103 11.82 2.08 5.14
N GLN A 104 11.93 1.45 6.30
CA GLN A 104 11.90 0.01 6.42
C GLN A 104 10.44 -0.45 6.44
N ILE A 105 10.13 -1.45 5.62
CA ILE A 105 8.84 -2.12 5.64
C ILE A 105 8.98 -3.47 6.30
N ILE A 106 8.28 -3.65 7.41
CA ILE A 106 8.38 -4.82 8.29
C ILE A 106 7.07 -5.62 8.16
N PRO A 107 7.10 -6.83 7.59
CA PRO A 107 5.90 -7.67 7.49
C PRO A 107 5.52 -8.28 8.84
N PHE A 108 4.22 -8.46 9.04
CA PHE A 108 3.63 -9.14 10.19
C PHE A 108 2.68 -10.24 9.72
N PHE A 109 2.77 -11.43 10.32
CA PHE A 109 1.81 -12.53 10.18
C PHE A 109 1.26 -12.88 11.54
N PHE A 110 -0.07 -12.94 11.70
CA PHE A 110 -0.75 -13.21 12.97
C PHE A 110 -0.23 -12.32 14.12
N GLY A 111 0.08 -11.05 13.82
CA GLY A 111 0.64 -10.10 14.80
C GLY A 111 2.12 -10.30 15.14
N LEU A 112 2.79 -11.30 14.57
CA LEU A 112 4.21 -11.55 14.77
C LEU A 112 5.05 -10.90 13.67
N GLN A 113 6.03 -10.12 14.08
CA GLN A 113 7.00 -9.51 13.17
C GLN A 113 7.83 -10.59 12.47
N ILE A 114 7.93 -10.50 11.16
CA ILE A 114 8.87 -11.34 10.40
C ILE A 114 10.27 -10.74 10.47
N PRO A 115 11.29 -11.53 10.84
CA PRO A 115 12.66 -11.06 10.92
C PRO A 115 13.22 -10.55 9.58
N LYS A 116 14.06 -9.51 9.64
CA LYS A 116 14.70 -8.91 8.46
C LYS A 116 15.56 -9.90 7.65
N TRP A 117 16.15 -10.91 8.31
CA TRP A 117 16.96 -11.91 7.61
C TRP A 117 16.12 -12.80 6.67
N ILE A 118 14.81 -12.89 6.88
CA ILE A 118 13.87 -13.55 5.96
C ILE A 118 13.47 -12.57 4.87
N PHE A 119 12.99 -11.38 5.27
CA PHE A 119 12.52 -10.31 4.39
C PHE A 119 13.13 -8.98 4.80
N ASP A 120 14.09 -8.49 4.02
CA ASP A 120 14.60 -7.13 4.16
C ASP A 120 14.00 -6.26 3.07
N LEU A 121 12.98 -5.51 3.46
CA LEU A 121 12.17 -4.77 2.51
C LEU A 121 12.26 -3.28 2.84
N THR A 122 12.68 -2.46 1.88
CA THR A 122 12.79 -1.01 2.04
C THR A 122 11.95 -0.25 1.02
N MET A 123 11.75 1.04 1.28
CA MET A 123 11.04 1.96 0.42
C MET A 123 11.80 3.30 0.41
N ASP A 124 12.24 3.72 -0.77
CA ASP A 124 12.99 4.96 -1.00
C ASP A 124 12.17 5.94 -1.82
N GLN A 125 12.02 7.19 -1.39
CA GLN A 125 11.43 8.22 -2.22
C GLN A 125 12.32 8.49 -3.43
N ILE A 126 11.73 8.60 -4.62
CA ILE A 126 12.43 8.97 -5.86
C ILE A 126 12.05 10.38 -6.26
N GLY A 127 13.06 11.20 -6.60
CA GLY A 127 12.90 12.55 -7.12
C GLY A 127 13.41 13.62 -6.15
N ASP A 128 13.79 14.77 -6.71
CA ASP A 128 14.35 15.88 -5.94
C ASP A 128 13.27 16.70 -5.21
N ALA A 129 12.02 16.58 -5.65
CA ALA A 129 10.88 17.19 -4.97
C ALA A 129 10.43 16.29 -3.81
N ASN A 130 10.42 16.82 -2.59
CA ASN A 130 9.89 16.17 -1.39
C ASN A 130 8.35 16.05 -1.41
N ASN A 131 7.76 15.68 -2.56
CA ASN A 131 6.30 15.66 -2.76
C ASN A 131 5.64 14.30 -2.48
N GLY A 132 6.43 13.22 -2.40
CA GLY A 132 5.95 11.89 -2.08
C GLY A 132 5.24 11.19 -3.22
N ASP A 133 5.45 11.59 -4.48
CA ASP A 133 4.71 11.02 -5.60
C ASP A 133 5.20 9.65 -6.01
N THR A 134 6.49 9.37 -5.84
CA THR A 134 7.11 8.13 -6.32
C THR A 134 8.02 7.52 -5.27
N TRP A 135 7.87 6.22 -5.03
CA TRP A 135 8.69 5.46 -4.10
C TRP A 135 9.15 4.15 -4.71
N LYS A 136 10.44 3.85 -4.62
CA LYS A 136 11.00 2.57 -5.05
C LYS A 136 10.90 1.57 -3.90
N ARG A 137 10.18 0.47 -4.14
CA ARG A 137 10.17 -0.70 -3.26
C ARG A 137 11.34 -1.61 -3.61
N LYS A 138 12.21 -1.89 -2.64
CA LYS A 138 13.28 -2.89 -2.77
C LYS A 138 13.00 -4.05 -1.82
N ASN A 139 13.12 -5.27 -2.34
CA ASN A 139 12.81 -6.48 -1.61
C ASN A 139 13.99 -7.45 -1.70
N LEU A 140 14.68 -7.62 -0.58
CA LEU A 140 15.78 -8.55 -0.39
C LEU A 140 15.28 -9.76 0.40
N TRP A 141 15.51 -10.95 -0.14
CA TRP A 141 15.06 -12.21 0.44
C TRP A 141 16.26 -13.01 0.96
N PHE A 142 16.06 -13.78 2.03
CA PHE A 142 17.03 -14.71 2.60
C PHE A 142 18.43 -14.09 2.78
N GLY A 143 18.52 -13.06 3.62
CA GLY A 143 19.77 -12.36 3.93
C GLY A 143 20.38 -11.59 2.76
N GLY A 144 19.58 -11.22 1.75
CA GLY A 144 20.03 -10.40 0.61
C GLY A 144 20.53 -11.19 -0.61
N SER A 145 20.38 -12.51 -0.60
CA SER A 145 20.80 -13.37 -1.70
C SER A 145 19.92 -13.26 -2.95
N ILE A 146 18.67 -12.80 -2.80
CA ILE A 146 17.67 -12.79 -3.87
C ILE A 146 16.92 -11.44 -3.89
N ARG A 147 16.83 -10.82 -5.07
CA ARG A 147 16.01 -9.63 -5.34
C ARG A 147 14.80 -10.02 -6.18
N ILE A 148 13.63 -10.09 -5.57
CA ILE A 148 12.37 -10.47 -6.23
C ILE A 148 11.26 -9.52 -5.81
N ALA A 149 10.37 -9.22 -6.76
CA ALA A 149 9.18 -8.39 -6.56
C ALA A 149 9.49 -6.94 -6.17
N GLU A 150 10.58 -6.35 -6.68
CA GLU A 150 10.78 -4.91 -6.63
C GLU A 150 9.73 -4.21 -7.51
N TYR A 151 9.17 -3.10 -7.03
CA TYR A 151 8.16 -2.32 -7.76
C TYR A 151 8.25 -0.85 -7.37
N THR A 152 7.48 0.00 -8.05
CA THR A 152 7.42 1.43 -7.75
C THR A 152 6.03 1.82 -7.31
N LEU A 153 5.89 2.41 -6.12
CA LEU A 153 4.65 3.08 -5.72
C LEU A 153 4.59 4.44 -6.40
N ARG A 154 3.50 4.70 -7.11
CA ARG A 154 3.24 5.98 -7.80
C ARG A 154 1.92 6.52 -7.33
N ARG A 155 1.90 7.73 -6.79
CA ARG A 155 0.67 8.41 -6.39
C ARG A 155 -0.19 8.62 -7.63
N VAL A 156 -1.43 8.14 -7.59
CA VAL A 156 -2.44 8.27 -8.67
C VAL A 156 -3.60 9.17 -8.28
N VAL A 157 -3.87 9.29 -6.99
CA VAL A 157 -4.83 10.25 -6.43
C VAL A 157 -4.14 11.08 -5.36
N ASN A 158 -4.25 12.39 -5.46
CA ASN A 158 -3.74 13.35 -4.49
C ASN A 158 -4.63 13.42 -3.23
N ALA A 159 -4.14 14.13 -2.21
CA ALA A 159 -4.87 14.32 -0.97
C ALA A 159 -6.22 15.05 -1.14
N ASP A 160 -6.33 15.90 -2.16
CA ASP A 160 -7.53 16.65 -2.52
C ASP A 160 -8.51 15.87 -3.42
N GLY A 161 -8.18 14.61 -3.75
CA GLY A 161 -8.97 13.76 -4.64
C GLY A 161 -8.70 13.97 -6.13
N SER A 162 -7.81 14.90 -6.51
CA SER A 162 -7.41 15.08 -7.91
C SER A 162 -6.54 13.93 -8.41
N TYR A 163 -6.66 13.59 -9.69
CA TYR A 163 -5.84 12.56 -10.32
C TYR A 163 -4.47 13.10 -10.75
N THR A 164 -3.43 12.30 -10.57
CA THR A 164 -2.08 12.61 -11.09
C THR A 164 -1.93 12.07 -12.52
N PRO A 165 -0.87 12.47 -13.26
CA PRO A 165 -0.57 11.86 -14.56
C PRO A 165 -0.34 10.33 -14.51
N ALA A 166 0.06 9.78 -13.36
CA ALA A 166 0.26 8.33 -13.21
C ALA A 166 -1.06 7.54 -13.22
N PHE A 167 -2.21 8.19 -13.02
CA PHE A 167 -3.53 7.54 -13.02
C PHE A 167 -3.86 6.89 -14.37
N ILE A 168 -3.59 7.57 -15.49
CA ILE A 168 -3.84 7.01 -16.83
C ILE A 168 -2.95 5.79 -17.09
N ASP A 169 -1.70 5.82 -16.63
CA ASP A 169 -0.78 4.69 -16.75
C ASP A 169 -1.27 3.48 -15.93
N MET A 170 -1.78 3.71 -14.72
CA MET A 170 -2.43 2.68 -13.90
C MET A 170 -3.61 2.04 -14.64
N LEU A 171 -4.52 2.82 -15.22
CA LEU A 171 -5.69 2.30 -15.93
C LEU A 171 -5.34 1.46 -17.16
N ASN A 172 -4.19 1.72 -17.79
CA ASN A 172 -3.72 0.93 -18.94
C ASN A 172 -3.04 -0.39 -18.53
N LYS A 173 -2.56 -0.49 -17.28
CA LYS A 173 -1.81 -1.65 -16.78
C LYS A 173 -2.62 -2.57 -15.88
N ALA A 174 -3.58 -2.02 -15.15
CA ALA A 174 -4.35 -2.75 -14.14
C ALA A 174 -5.75 -3.14 -14.66
N PRO A 175 -6.30 -4.29 -14.23
CA PRO A 175 -7.71 -4.61 -14.47
C PRO A 175 -8.61 -3.54 -13.84
N ASN A 176 -9.53 -2.99 -14.61
CA ASN A 176 -10.37 -1.89 -14.13
C ASN A 176 -11.31 -2.31 -12.98
N GLU A 177 -11.76 -3.56 -12.94
CA GLU A 177 -12.56 -4.08 -11.82
C GLU A 177 -11.64 -4.73 -10.77
N CYS A 178 -11.78 -4.31 -9.51
CA CYS A 178 -11.02 -4.81 -8.38
C CYS A 178 -11.92 -5.27 -7.24
N LEU A 179 -11.36 -6.08 -6.35
CA LEU A 179 -11.94 -6.51 -5.08
C LEU A 179 -11.38 -5.62 -3.97
N ILE A 180 -12.25 -5.26 -3.04
CA ILE A 180 -11.90 -4.51 -1.83
C ILE A 180 -12.66 -5.06 -0.64
N ILE A 181 -12.16 -4.79 0.56
CA ILE A 181 -12.91 -5.01 1.80
C ILE A 181 -13.68 -3.72 2.11
N ALA A 182 -15.00 -3.79 2.16
CA ALA A 182 -15.87 -2.63 2.35
C ALA A 182 -15.75 -2.05 3.76
N ARG A 183 -16.17 -0.79 3.89
CA ARG A 183 -16.46 -0.17 5.19
C ARG A 183 -17.79 -0.77 5.68
N ASN A 184 -17.86 -1.11 6.97
CA ASN A 184 -19.14 -1.49 7.58
C ASN A 184 -19.99 -0.24 7.83
#